data_AF-S2LGB5-F1
#
_entry.id   AF-S2LGB5-F1
#
_cell.length_a   1.000
_cell.length_b   1.000
_cell.length_c   1.000
_cell.angle_alpha   90.00
_cell.angle_beta   90.00
_cell.angle_gamma   90.00
#
_symmetry.space_group_name_H-M   'P 1'
#
loop_
_entity.id
_entity.type
_entity.pdbx_description
1 polymer ?
#
loop_
_entity_poly.entity_id
_entity_poly.type
_entity_poly.pdbx_seq_one_letter_code
_entity_poly.pdbx_strand_id
1 'polypeptide(L)'
;MLITTTENLIGYDIEEYIGYISETVTFGINDFKEFFLIADSIGGESSIYRETLEKAKEILNNRLEEKAKSLGANAIIGLRVTYSEMAGRGKSMLLLSGTGTAVAVEIKEEFIEKMEKRKKQIEEIKEKGKEYKKLQEKVLISRALYKKTFFQLNVEYYNEASEDKKREIIEVLNTKEEVISKREEYKNKDTLMLMLLKDGKDIFAEIELYNRSNKTLYK
;
A
#
# COMPACT_ATOMS: atom_id res chain seq x y z
N MET A 1 -4.91 20.15 7.45
CA MET A 1 -5.97 21.06 6.95
C MET A 1 -5.80 21.23 5.44
N LEU A 2 -6.82 21.63 4.66
CA LEU A 2 -6.57 22.00 3.25
C LEU A 2 -5.85 23.35 3.20
N ILE A 3 -4.66 23.39 2.61
CA ILE A 3 -3.87 24.61 2.42
C ILE A 3 -3.49 24.71 0.95
N THR A 4 -3.76 25.84 0.32
CA THR A 4 -3.42 26.07 -1.08
C THR A 4 -2.85 27.46 -1.30
N THR A 5 -2.04 27.58 -2.35
CA THR A 5 -1.56 28.86 -2.87
C THR A 5 -2.59 29.53 -3.79
N THR A 6 -3.61 28.80 -4.24
CA THR A 6 -4.72 29.31 -5.07
C THR A 6 -5.79 29.98 -4.21
N GLU A 7 -6.54 30.91 -4.80
CA GLU A 7 -7.67 31.57 -4.11
C GLU A 7 -8.98 30.76 -4.22
N ASN A 8 -9.08 29.91 -5.25
CA ASN A 8 -10.25 29.08 -5.51
C ASN A 8 -9.95 27.60 -5.25
N LEU A 9 -10.97 26.88 -4.77
CA LEU A 9 -10.93 25.45 -4.47
C LEU A 9 -11.91 24.69 -5.36
N ILE A 10 -11.39 23.86 -6.24
CA ILE A 10 -12.23 23.04 -7.12
C ILE A 10 -12.89 21.93 -6.30
N GLY A 11 -14.22 21.84 -6.40
CA GLY A 11 -15.01 20.84 -5.67
C GLY A 11 -15.37 21.22 -4.24
N TYR A 12 -15.07 22.46 -3.85
CA TYR A 12 -15.49 23.03 -2.57
C TYR A 12 -16.25 24.33 -2.83
N ASP A 13 -17.21 24.65 -1.97
CA ASP A 13 -17.76 26.00 -1.85
C ASP A 13 -17.15 26.68 -0.63
N ILE A 14 -16.75 27.95 -0.78
CA ILE A 14 -16.28 28.77 0.34
C ILE A 14 -17.53 29.35 1.02
N GLU A 15 -17.82 28.89 2.23
CA GLU A 15 -18.97 29.34 3.01
C GLU A 15 -18.68 30.68 3.69
N GLU A 16 -17.46 30.85 4.19
CA GLU A 16 -17.07 32.04 4.95
C GLU A 16 -15.59 32.38 4.77
N TYR A 17 -15.30 33.68 4.58
CA TYR A 17 -13.96 34.22 4.68
C TYR A 17 -13.71 34.74 6.09
N ILE A 18 -13.04 33.93 6.91
CA ILE A 18 -12.79 34.22 8.32
C ILE A 18 -11.77 35.35 8.49
N GLY A 19 -10.78 35.40 7.60
CA GLY A 19 -9.89 36.56 7.48
C GLY A 19 -8.42 36.22 7.29
N TYR A 20 -7.61 37.26 7.33
CA TYR A 20 -6.17 37.18 7.12
C TYR A 20 -5.46 36.47 8.28
N ILE A 21 -4.56 35.55 7.95
CA ILE A 21 -3.64 34.91 8.89
C ILE A 21 -2.20 35.07 8.42
N SER A 22 -1.29 35.15 9.39
CA SER A 22 0.14 35.26 9.16
C SER A 22 0.92 34.64 10.30
N GLU A 23 2.02 33.97 9.98
CA GLU A 23 2.96 33.42 10.94
C GLU A 23 4.40 33.56 10.43
N THR A 24 5.34 33.62 11.35
CA THR A 24 6.77 33.73 11.04
C THR A 24 7.57 32.74 11.86
N VAL A 25 8.51 32.08 11.22
CA VAL A 25 9.51 31.22 11.85
C VAL A 25 10.89 31.82 11.64
N THR A 26 11.67 31.95 12.71
CA THR A 26 12.98 32.61 12.70
C THR A 26 14.08 31.61 13.02
N PHE A 27 15.18 31.66 12.27
CA PHE A 27 16.36 30.82 12.46
C PHE A 27 17.60 31.68 12.66
N GLY A 28 18.43 31.37 13.66
CA GLY A 28 19.68 32.10 13.91
C GLY A 28 20.87 31.53 13.14
N ILE A 29 21.86 32.37 12.81
CA ILE A 29 23.17 31.93 12.27
C ILE A 29 23.78 30.77 13.05
N ASN A 30 23.64 30.72 14.38
CA ASN A 30 24.28 29.68 15.19
C ASN A 30 23.72 28.27 14.94
N ASP A 31 22.47 28.17 14.48
CA ASP A 31 21.85 26.91 14.06
C ASP A 31 22.24 26.53 12.60
N PHE A 32 22.85 27.48 11.87
CA PHE A 32 23.21 27.39 10.45
C PHE A 32 24.72 27.48 10.19
N LYS A 33 25.55 27.62 11.23
CA LYS A 33 26.99 27.93 11.08
C LYS A 33 27.78 26.82 10.37
N GLU A 34 27.35 25.57 10.50
CA GLU A 34 27.94 24.41 9.81
C GLU A 34 27.53 24.31 8.32
N PHE A 35 26.49 25.01 7.90
CA PHE A 35 25.87 24.88 6.57
C PHE A 35 26.48 25.84 5.54
N PHE A 36 26.80 27.05 5.97
CA PHE A 36 27.45 28.06 5.11
C PHE A 36 28.88 27.67 4.71
N LEU A 37 29.56 26.87 5.54
CA LEU A 37 30.91 26.40 5.24
C LEU A 37 30.97 25.37 4.10
N ILE A 38 29.85 24.70 3.78
CA ILE A 38 29.79 23.64 2.75
C ILE A 38 29.30 24.19 1.41
N ALA A 39 28.47 25.25 1.42
CA ALA A 39 27.93 25.87 0.21
C ALA A 39 29.02 26.49 -0.69
N ASP A 40 30.11 26.98 -0.12
CA ASP A 40 31.19 27.63 -0.88
C ASP A 40 32.14 26.64 -1.59
N SER A 41 32.09 25.34 -1.30
CA SER A 41 33.10 24.39 -1.83
C SER A 41 32.59 23.50 -2.96
N ILE A 42 31.29 23.25 -3.08
CA ILE A 42 30.71 22.44 -4.17
C ILE A 42 29.30 22.96 -4.41
N GLY A 43 29.01 23.46 -5.63
CA GLY A 43 27.71 24.03 -6.03
C GLY A 43 26.54 23.03 -6.11
N GLY A 44 26.46 22.09 -5.17
CA GLY A 44 25.29 21.26 -4.90
C GLY A 44 24.53 21.78 -3.68
N GLU A 45 23.20 21.68 -3.71
CA GLU A 45 22.36 21.98 -2.55
C GLU A 45 22.78 21.07 -1.39
N SER A 46 23.35 21.63 -0.32
CA SER A 46 23.76 20.83 0.83
C SER A 46 22.52 20.18 1.42
N SER A 47 22.47 18.85 1.46
CA SER A 47 21.31 18.07 1.92
C SER A 47 20.77 18.56 3.27
N ILE A 48 21.69 19.06 4.10
CA ILE A 48 21.37 19.63 5.39
C ILE A 48 20.58 20.94 5.23
N TYR A 49 21.00 21.88 4.37
CA TYR A 49 20.30 23.18 4.18
C TYR A 49 18.85 22.97 3.74
N ARG A 50 18.64 22.02 2.83
CA ARG A 50 17.30 21.59 2.41
C ARG A 50 16.48 21.07 3.59
N GLU A 51 17.06 20.18 4.40
CA GLU A 51 16.39 19.60 5.58
C GLU A 51 15.94 20.68 6.56
N THR A 52 16.77 21.69 6.82
CA THR A 52 16.43 22.78 7.72
C THR A 52 15.31 23.67 7.15
N LEU A 53 15.33 23.97 5.85
CA LEU A 53 14.25 24.71 5.20
C LEU A 53 12.94 23.92 5.17
N GLU A 54 12.98 22.61 5.00
CA GLU A 54 11.79 21.77 5.06
C GLU A 54 11.20 21.74 6.48
N LYS A 55 12.03 21.57 7.51
CA LYS A 55 11.60 21.72 8.92
C LYS A 55 10.98 23.09 9.19
N ALA A 56 11.56 24.14 8.60
CA ALA A 56 11.02 25.49 8.72
C ALA A 56 9.62 25.63 8.13
N LYS A 57 9.41 25.09 6.93
CA LYS A 57 8.09 25.08 6.28
C LYS A 57 7.08 24.26 7.09
N GLU A 58 7.50 23.13 7.64
CA GLU A 58 6.65 22.29 8.48
C GLU A 58 6.18 23.04 9.73
N ILE A 59 7.11 23.68 10.45
CA ILE A 59 6.77 24.51 11.63
C ILE A 59 5.84 25.66 11.24
N LEU A 60 6.13 26.35 10.13
CA LEU A 60 5.30 27.45 9.65
C LEU A 60 3.87 26.97 9.32
N ASN A 61 3.75 25.88 8.57
CA ASN A 61 2.46 25.30 8.19
C ASN A 61 1.67 24.87 9.43
N ASN A 62 2.32 24.24 10.41
CA ASN A 62 1.66 23.84 11.65
C ASN A 62 1.12 25.05 12.43
N ARG A 63 1.89 26.13 12.55
CA ARG A 63 1.43 27.36 13.21
C ARG A 63 0.27 28.02 12.47
N LEU A 64 0.34 28.08 11.14
CA LEU A 64 -0.75 28.59 10.31
C LEU A 64 -2.01 27.73 10.45
N GLU A 65 -1.87 26.40 10.47
CA GLU A 65 -2.99 25.48 10.71
C GLU A 65 -3.60 25.70 12.09
N GLU A 66 -2.81 25.77 13.15
CA GLU A 66 -3.29 25.98 14.51
C GLU A 66 -4.05 27.31 14.63
N LYS A 67 -3.51 28.37 14.01
CA LYS A 67 -4.15 29.68 13.95
C LYS A 67 -5.45 29.67 13.15
N ALA A 68 -5.48 28.98 12.01
CA ALA A 68 -6.70 28.83 11.23
C ALA A 68 -7.77 28.04 12.03
N LYS A 69 -7.38 26.92 12.68
CA LYS A 69 -8.29 26.12 13.51
C LYS A 69 -8.85 26.91 14.67
N SER A 70 -8.02 27.72 15.36
CA SER A 70 -8.48 28.51 16.50
C SER A 70 -9.48 29.61 16.12
N LEU A 71 -9.50 30.00 14.85
CA LEU A 71 -10.49 30.92 14.27
C LEU A 71 -11.71 30.22 13.68
N GLY A 72 -11.80 28.89 13.75
CA GLY A 72 -12.90 28.10 13.19
C GLY A 72 -12.75 27.74 11.71
N ALA A 73 -11.60 28.02 11.08
CA ALA A 73 -11.36 27.69 9.69
C ALA A 73 -11.00 26.22 9.48
N ASN A 74 -11.44 25.67 8.36
CA ASN A 74 -11.09 24.31 7.92
C ASN A 74 -10.23 24.28 6.64
N ALA A 75 -9.94 25.46 6.05
CA ALA A 75 -8.98 25.63 4.98
C ALA A 75 -8.24 26.97 5.01
N ILE A 76 -7.09 27.03 4.34
CA ILE A 76 -6.30 28.24 4.09
C ILE A 76 -6.10 28.37 2.58
N ILE A 77 -6.53 29.48 2.00
CA ILE A 77 -6.35 29.80 0.58
C ILE A 77 -5.37 30.94 0.37
N GLY A 78 -4.84 31.04 -0.84
CA GLY A 78 -3.95 32.14 -1.23
C GLY A 78 -2.64 32.19 -0.45
N LEU A 79 -2.15 31.06 0.06
CA LEU A 79 -0.91 31.02 0.83
C LEU A 79 0.25 31.61 0.02
N ARG A 80 0.99 32.52 0.63
CA ARG A 80 2.25 33.08 0.15
C ARG A 80 3.29 32.88 1.23
N VAL A 81 4.43 32.33 0.83
CA VAL A 81 5.57 32.10 1.72
C VAL A 81 6.74 32.93 1.22
N THR A 82 7.37 33.68 2.11
CA THR A 82 8.47 34.59 1.81
C THR A 82 9.63 34.32 2.74
N TYR A 83 10.83 34.22 2.15
CA TYR A 83 12.09 34.17 2.87
C TYR A 83 12.67 35.58 2.93
N SER A 84 13.09 36.00 4.12
CA SER A 84 13.75 37.29 4.31
C SER A 84 14.90 37.15 5.28
N GLU A 85 16.00 37.83 5.00
CA GLU A 85 17.15 37.87 5.90
C GLU A 85 17.12 39.16 6.73
N MET A 86 17.35 39.04 8.03
CA MET A 86 17.58 40.18 8.90
C MET A 86 19.00 40.11 9.45
N ALA A 87 19.81 41.13 9.17
CA ALA A 87 21.16 41.25 9.69
C ALA A 87 21.28 42.43 10.65
N GLY A 88 21.82 42.20 11.86
CA GLY A 88 22.04 43.24 12.85
C GLY A 88 22.97 42.81 13.98
N ARG A 89 23.85 43.71 14.44
CA ARG A 89 24.80 43.49 15.56
C ARG A 89 25.63 42.19 15.42
N GLY A 90 26.10 41.89 14.21
CA GLY A 90 26.93 40.70 13.95
C GLY A 90 26.19 39.36 13.93
N LYS A 91 24.85 39.37 13.95
CA LYS A 91 24.01 38.19 13.78
C LYS A 91 23.15 38.37 12.52
N SER A 92 23.05 37.34 11.69
CA SER A 92 22.00 37.22 10.68
C SER A 92 20.97 36.20 11.16
N MET A 93 19.74 36.40 10.72
CA MET A 93 18.63 35.50 10.94
C MET A 93 17.88 35.33 9.64
N LEU A 94 17.52 34.09 9.33
CA LEU A 94 16.59 33.80 8.24
C LEU A 94 15.18 33.76 8.83
N LEU A 95 14.29 34.54 8.25
CA LEU A 95 12.88 34.57 8.59
C LEU A 95 12.10 33.93 7.45
N LEU A 96 11.23 33.00 7.81
CA LEU A 96 10.27 32.38 6.92
C LEU A 96 8.88 32.82 7.34
N SER A 97 8.25 33.67 6.53
CA SER A 97 6.91 34.21 6.81
C SER A 97 5.89 33.64 5.85
N GLY A 98 4.76 33.18 6.38
CA GLY A 98 3.62 32.69 5.62
C GLY A 98 2.41 33.57 5.86
N THR A 99 1.69 33.90 4.78
CA THR A 99 0.46 34.70 4.83
C THR A 99 -0.61 34.07 3.97
N GLY A 100 -1.86 34.11 4.40
CA GLY A 100 -2.98 33.53 3.65
C GLY A 100 -4.33 33.97 4.21
N THR A 101 -5.40 33.44 3.65
CA THR A 101 -6.77 33.70 4.11
C THR A 101 -7.35 32.42 4.70
N ALA A 102 -7.74 32.47 5.96
CA ALA A 102 -8.47 31.40 6.62
C ALA A 102 -9.93 31.43 6.16
N VAL A 103 -10.45 30.27 5.78
CA VAL A 103 -11.81 30.12 5.24
C VAL A 103 -12.50 28.88 5.80
N ALA A 104 -13.83 28.92 5.87
CA ALA A 104 -14.68 27.74 6.05
C ALA A 104 -15.17 27.26 4.68
N VAL A 105 -15.03 25.97 4.42
CA VAL A 105 -15.39 25.36 3.13
C VAL A 105 -16.21 24.08 3.32
N GLU A 106 -17.12 23.83 2.39
CA GLU A 106 -17.90 22.60 2.29
C GLU A 106 -17.61 21.88 0.96
N ILE A 107 -17.61 20.55 0.96
CA ILE A 107 -17.40 19.76 -0.26
C ILE A 107 -18.70 19.76 -1.08
N LYS A 108 -18.59 20.04 -2.38
CA LYS A 108 -19.74 19.95 -3.30
C LYS A 108 -20.28 18.52 -3.37
N GLU A 109 -21.59 18.35 -3.29
CA GLU A 109 -22.25 17.03 -3.33
C GLU A 109 -21.81 16.19 -4.56
N GLU A 110 -21.73 16.81 -5.74
CA GLU A 110 -21.27 16.14 -6.98
C GLU A 110 -19.85 15.55 -6.85
N PHE A 111 -18.99 16.17 -6.03
CA PHE A 111 -17.64 15.70 -5.77
C PHE A 111 -17.63 14.56 -4.76
N ILE A 112 -18.54 14.56 -3.78
CA ILE A 112 -18.71 13.44 -2.84
C ILE A 112 -19.06 12.16 -3.61
N GLU A 113 -20.07 12.21 -4.48
CA GLU A 113 -20.46 11.06 -5.31
C GLU A 113 -19.30 10.54 -6.18
N LYS A 114 -18.56 11.47 -6.79
CA LYS A 114 -17.39 11.14 -7.62
C LYS A 114 -16.27 10.49 -6.80
N MET A 115 -16.05 10.96 -5.57
CA MET A 115 -15.08 10.38 -4.64
C MET A 115 -15.48 8.97 -4.20
N GLU A 116 -16.75 8.75 -3.86
CA GLU A 116 -17.24 7.42 -3.50
C GLU A 116 -17.10 6.42 -4.65
N LYS A 117 -17.45 6.85 -5.88
CA LYS A 117 -17.27 6.03 -7.08
C LYS A 117 -15.79 5.66 -7.30
N ARG A 118 -14.88 6.62 -7.17
CA ARG A 118 -13.43 6.38 -7.26
C ARG A 118 -12.95 5.42 -6.17
N LYS A 119 -13.44 5.56 -4.93
CA LYS A 119 -13.08 4.68 -3.81
C LYS A 119 -13.49 3.23 -4.08
N LYS A 120 -14.72 3.01 -4.60
CA LYS A 120 -15.20 1.69 -5.01
C LYS A 120 -14.33 1.08 -6.10
N GLN A 121 -13.98 1.86 -7.14
CA GLN A 121 -13.10 1.41 -8.21
C GLN A 121 -11.70 1.02 -7.71
N ILE A 122 -11.12 1.81 -6.80
CA ILE A 122 -9.82 1.50 -6.20
C ILE A 122 -9.89 0.19 -5.41
N GLU A 123 -10.97 -0.05 -4.66
CA GLU A 123 -11.12 -1.29 -3.90
C GLU A 123 -11.26 -2.51 -4.80
N GLU A 124 -12.06 -2.40 -5.87
CA GLU A 124 -12.18 -3.45 -6.89
C GLU A 124 -10.82 -3.78 -7.55
N ILE A 125 -10.02 -2.74 -7.87
CA ILE A 125 -8.66 -2.92 -8.42
C ILE A 125 -7.75 -3.63 -7.41
N LYS A 126 -7.83 -3.27 -6.12
CA LYS A 126 -7.04 -3.93 -5.07
C LYS A 126 -7.42 -5.39 -4.90
N GLU A 127 -8.71 -5.72 -4.95
CA GLU A 127 -9.20 -7.10 -4.87
C GLU A 127 -8.71 -7.93 -6.06
N LYS A 128 -8.86 -7.42 -7.29
CA LYS A 128 -8.30 -8.04 -8.49
C LYS A 128 -6.79 -8.22 -8.41
N GLY A 129 -6.07 -7.25 -7.85
CA GLY A 129 -4.63 -7.35 -7.61
C GLY A 129 -4.25 -8.47 -6.64
N LYS A 130 -5.02 -8.67 -5.56
CA LYS A 130 -4.83 -9.79 -4.62
C LYS A 130 -5.11 -11.13 -5.29
N GLU A 131 -6.19 -11.22 -6.06
CA GLU A 131 -6.55 -12.43 -6.81
C GLU A 131 -5.48 -12.80 -7.83
N TYR A 132 -5.01 -11.82 -8.60
CA TYR A 132 -3.94 -12.01 -9.57
C TYR A 132 -2.64 -12.50 -8.91
N LYS A 133 -2.27 -11.95 -7.74
CA LYS A 133 -1.10 -12.40 -6.98
C LYS A 133 -1.23 -13.86 -6.53
N LYS A 134 -2.40 -14.25 -6.00
CA LYS A 134 -2.69 -15.65 -5.63
C LYS A 134 -2.60 -16.58 -6.84
N LEU A 135 -3.12 -16.16 -7.99
CA LEU A 135 -3.05 -16.94 -9.22
C LEU A 135 -1.61 -17.11 -9.71
N GLN A 136 -0.80 -16.04 -9.65
CA GLN A 136 0.63 -16.12 -9.99
C GLN A 136 1.37 -17.10 -9.07
N GLU A 137 1.12 -17.04 -7.77
CA GLU A 137 1.72 -17.96 -6.79
C GLU A 137 1.33 -19.42 -7.10
N LYS A 138 0.03 -19.68 -7.35
CA LYS A 138 -0.45 -21.00 -7.75
C LYS A 138 0.24 -21.50 -9.03
N VAL A 139 0.35 -20.66 -10.06
CA VAL A 139 1.04 -21.03 -11.32
C VAL A 139 2.52 -21.34 -11.10
N LEU A 140 3.22 -20.57 -10.25
CA LEU A 140 4.62 -20.85 -9.92
C LEU A 140 4.77 -22.19 -9.19
N ILE A 141 3.93 -22.45 -8.19
CA ILE A 141 3.96 -23.70 -7.42
C ILE A 141 3.67 -24.88 -8.33
N SER A 142 2.58 -24.82 -9.12
CA SER A 142 2.26 -25.88 -10.08
C SER A 142 3.43 -26.15 -11.02
N ARG A 143 4.05 -25.13 -11.62
CA ARG A 143 5.23 -25.30 -12.48
C ARG A 143 6.41 -25.96 -11.77
N ALA A 144 6.66 -25.64 -10.50
CA ALA A 144 7.71 -26.26 -9.71
C ALA A 144 7.40 -27.74 -9.42
N LEU A 145 6.16 -28.05 -9.06
CA LEU A 145 5.69 -29.41 -8.81
C LEU A 145 5.72 -30.27 -10.10
N TYR A 146 5.34 -29.72 -11.25
CA TYR A 146 5.36 -30.45 -12.53
C TYR A 146 6.74 -31.02 -12.88
N LYS A 147 7.82 -30.35 -12.48
CA LYS A 147 9.21 -30.79 -12.70
C LYS A 147 9.63 -31.94 -11.79
N LYS A 148 8.91 -32.22 -10.70
CA LYS A 148 9.24 -33.28 -9.75
C LYS A 148 8.79 -34.65 -10.28
N THR A 149 9.51 -35.70 -9.87
CA THR A 149 9.12 -37.09 -10.17
C THR A 149 7.96 -37.53 -9.29
N PHE A 150 7.27 -38.61 -9.68
CA PHE A 150 6.22 -39.22 -8.85
C PHE A 150 6.71 -39.51 -7.42
N PHE A 151 7.91 -40.07 -7.28
CA PHE A 151 8.49 -40.37 -5.96
C PHE A 151 8.71 -39.12 -5.11
N GLN A 152 9.27 -38.05 -5.69
CA GLN A 152 9.50 -36.80 -4.99
C GLN A 152 8.19 -36.16 -4.50
N LEU A 153 7.17 -36.12 -5.37
CA LEU A 153 5.85 -35.59 -5.03
C LEU A 153 5.16 -36.41 -3.94
N ASN A 154 5.31 -37.74 -3.97
CA ASN A 154 4.73 -38.63 -2.97
C ASN A 154 5.35 -38.40 -1.58
N VAL A 155 6.68 -38.27 -1.51
CA VAL A 155 7.39 -37.93 -0.25
C VAL A 155 6.95 -36.56 0.27
N GLU A 156 6.83 -35.57 -0.61
CA GLU A 156 6.40 -34.22 -0.24
C GLU A 156 4.95 -34.19 0.25
N TYR A 157 4.05 -34.93 -0.39
CA TYR A 157 2.64 -35.04 0.01
C TYR A 157 2.48 -35.51 1.46
N TYR A 158 3.21 -36.55 1.87
CA TYR A 158 3.13 -37.09 3.23
C TYR A 158 3.81 -36.22 4.30
N ASN A 159 4.72 -35.34 3.89
CA ASN A 159 5.39 -34.41 4.78
C ASN A 159 4.71 -33.03 4.83
N GLU A 160 3.77 -32.76 3.94
CA GLU A 160 3.05 -31.49 3.88
C GLU A 160 1.92 -31.45 4.91
N ALA A 161 1.84 -30.36 5.67
CA ALA A 161 0.81 -30.15 6.68
C ALA A 161 -0.39 -29.37 6.13
N SER A 162 -0.19 -28.57 5.08
CA SER A 162 -1.24 -27.78 4.44
C SER A 162 -2.08 -28.63 3.49
N GLU A 163 -3.38 -28.73 3.78
CA GLU A 163 -4.34 -29.40 2.89
C GLU A 163 -4.40 -28.74 1.50
N ASP A 164 -4.26 -27.41 1.41
CA ASP A 164 -4.26 -26.71 0.11
C ASP A 164 -3.07 -27.14 -0.76
N LYS A 165 -1.87 -27.27 -0.17
CA LYS A 165 -0.68 -27.73 -0.89
C LYS A 165 -0.77 -29.22 -1.24
N LYS A 166 -1.34 -30.05 -0.37
CA LYS A 166 -1.64 -31.45 -0.69
C LYS A 166 -2.54 -31.58 -1.91
N ARG A 167 -3.55 -30.72 -2.04
CA ARG A 167 -4.43 -30.67 -3.22
C ARG A 167 -3.65 -30.32 -4.49
N GLU A 168 -2.78 -29.31 -4.43
CA GLU A 168 -1.91 -28.95 -5.56
C GLU A 168 -0.96 -30.09 -5.96
N ILE A 169 -0.42 -30.83 -4.99
CA ILE A 169 0.41 -32.01 -5.24
C ILE A 169 -0.42 -33.13 -5.90
N ILE A 170 -1.63 -33.42 -5.41
CA ILE A 170 -2.54 -34.40 -6.03
C ILE A 170 -2.91 -34.00 -7.46
N GLU A 171 -3.18 -32.72 -7.72
CA GLU A 171 -3.47 -32.21 -9.07
C GLU A 171 -2.32 -32.51 -10.04
N VAL A 172 -1.07 -32.33 -9.62
CA VAL A 172 0.11 -32.66 -10.44
C VAL A 172 0.35 -34.17 -10.52
N LEU A 173 0.18 -34.91 -9.42
CA LEU A 173 0.28 -36.37 -9.43
C LEU A 173 -0.71 -36.99 -10.43
N ASN A 174 -1.90 -36.43 -10.54
CA ASN A 174 -2.94 -36.86 -11.48
C ASN A 174 -2.54 -36.73 -12.97
N THR A 175 -1.48 -35.99 -13.30
CA THR A 175 -0.95 -35.91 -14.68
C THR A 175 0.25 -36.82 -14.93
N LYS A 176 0.74 -37.55 -13.92
CA LYS A 176 1.91 -38.44 -14.06
C LYS A 176 1.48 -39.77 -14.68
N GLU A 177 2.27 -40.30 -15.61
CA GLU A 177 1.95 -41.53 -16.34
C GLU A 177 1.78 -42.74 -15.40
N GLU A 178 2.56 -42.81 -14.32
CA GLU A 178 2.47 -43.87 -13.31
C GLU A 178 1.12 -43.84 -12.59
N VAL A 179 0.58 -42.65 -12.35
CA VAL A 179 -0.75 -42.47 -11.74
C VAL A 179 -1.83 -42.78 -12.76
N ILE A 180 -1.70 -42.29 -13.99
CA ILE A 180 -2.68 -42.53 -15.06
C ILE A 180 -2.80 -44.03 -15.35
N SER A 181 -1.68 -44.74 -15.44
CA SER A 181 -1.64 -46.18 -15.74
C SER A 181 -2.27 -47.04 -14.63
N LYS A 182 -2.12 -46.66 -13.37
CA LYS A 182 -2.72 -47.36 -12.22
C LYS A 182 -4.15 -46.93 -11.87
N ARG A 183 -4.62 -45.79 -12.39
CA ARG A 183 -5.89 -45.18 -11.95
C ARG A 183 -7.09 -46.11 -12.10
N GLU A 184 -7.17 -46.88 -13.18
CA GLU A 184 -8.32 -47.78 -13.44
C GLU A 184 -8.48 -48.87 -12.37
N GLU A 185 -7.40 -49.35 -11.77
CA GLU A 185 -7.47 -50.33 -10.67
C GLU A 185 -8.21 -49.76 -9.45
N TYR A 186 -7.95 -48.49 -9.12
CA TYR A 186 -8.49 -47.83 -7.92
C TYR A 186 -9.90 -47.29 -8.14
N LYS A 187 -10.23 -46.86 -9.35
CA LYS A 187 -11.60 -46.43 -9.72
C LYS A 187 -12.64 -47.50 -9.42
N ASN A 188 -12.30 -48.78 -9.60
CA ASN A 188 -13.20 -49.90 -9.39
C ASN A 188 -13.35 -50.32 -7.92
N LYS A 189 -12.53 -49.78 -6.99
CA LYS A 189 -12.62 -50.08 -5.55
C LYS A 189 -13.74 -49.26 -4.91
N ASP A 190 -14.49 -49.83 -3.98
CA ASP A 190 -15.50 -49.09 -3.23
C ASP A 190 -14.86 -48.06 -2.27
N THR A 191 -15.64 -47.08 -1.83
CA THR A 191 -15.13 -45.98 -0.99
C THR A 191 -14.58 -46.44 0.36
N LEU A 192 -15.15 -47.51 0.95
CA LEU A 192 -14.69 -48.02 2.24
C LEU A 192 -13.31 -48.66 2.10
N MET A 193 -13.12 -49.46 1.04
CA MET A 193 -11.82 -50.03 0.70
C MET A 193 -10.76 -48.95 0.45
N LEU A 194 -11.12 -47.87 -0.25
CA LEU A 194 -10.21 -46.75 -0.47
C LEU A 194 -9.84 -46.02 0.83
N MET A 195 -10.76 -45.88 1.79
CA MET A 195 -10.45 -45.31 3.10
C MET A 195 -9.45 -46.17 3.87
N LEU A 196 -9.63 -47.50 3.87
CA LEU A 196 -8.69 -48.42 4.50
C LEU A 196 -7.29 -48.35 3.87
N LEU A 197 -7.22 -48.29 2.53
CA LEU A 197 -5.95 -48.15 1.81
C LEU A 197 -5.28 -46.80 2.09
N LYS A 198 -6.06 -45.71 2.16
CA LYS A 198 -5.57 -44.40 2.58
C LYS A 198 -4.98 -44.42 3.98
N ASP A 199 -5.62 -45.07 4.95
CA ASP A 199 -5.08 -45.21 6.31
C ASP A 199 -3.75 -45.97 6.32
N GLY A 200 -3.58 -46.89 5.36
CA GLY A 200 -2.32 -47.57 5.05
C GLY A 200 -1.29 -46.73 4.28
N LYS A 201 -1.53 -45.43 4.07
CA LYS A 201 -0.69 -44.51 3.27
C LYS A 201 -0.53 -44.94 1.81
N ASP A 202 -1.61 -45.45 1.21
CA ASP A 202 -1.66 -45.68 -0.23
C ASP A 202 -2.04 -44.39 -0.98
N ILE A 203 -1.05 -43.78 -1.64
CA ILE A 203 -1.22 -42.51 -2.36
C ILE A 203 -2.24 -42.62 -3.51
N PHE A 204 -2.39 -43.78 -4.14
CA PHE A 204 -3.35 -43.94 -5.24
C PHE A 204 -4.79 -43.96 -4.73
N ALA A 205 -5.01 -44.52 -3.54
CA ALA A 205 -6.30 -44.46 -2.86
C ALA A 205 -6.64 -43.02 -2.43
N GLU A 206 -5.66 -42.26 -1.94
CA GLU A 206 -5.83 -40.84 -1.60
C GLU A 206 -6.21 -39.99 -2.81
N ILE A 207 -5.50 -40.17 -3.93
CA ILE A 207 -5.80 -39.49 -5.20
C ILE A 207 -7.21 -39.81 -5.69
N GLU A 208 -7.64 -41.09 -5.63
CA GLU A 208 -8.97 -41.48 -6.07
C GLU A 208 -10.08 -40.93 -5.15
N LEU A 209 -9.89 -40.94 -3.83
CA LEU A 209 -10.81 -40.31 -2.89
C LEU A 209 -10.95 -38.80 -3.15
N TYR A 210 -9.85 -38.12 -3.47
CA TYR A 210 -9.86 -36.71 -3.87
C TYR A 210 -10.62 -36.48 -5.19
N ASN A 211 -10.42 -37.33 -6.19
CA ASN A 211 -11.14 -37.22 -7.47
C ASN A 211 -12.65 -37.45 -7.31
N ARG A 212 -13.06 -38.34 -6.39
CA ARG A 212 -14.47 -38.59 -6.08
C ARG A 212 -15.13 -37.42 -5.38
N SER A 213 -14.47 -36.85 -4.37
CA SER A 213 -15.02 -35.70 -3.63
C SER A 213 -15.20 -34.47 -4.54
N ASN A 214 -14.29 -34.25 -5.48
CA ASN A 214 -14.38 -33.16 -6.45
C ASN A 214 -15.40 -33.40 -7.58
N LYS A 215 -15.73 -34.64 -7.93
CA LYS A 215 -16.82 -34.94 -8.90
C LYS A 215 -18.21 -34.58 -8.37
N THR A 216 -18.40 -34.57 -7.05
CA THR A 216 -19.67 -34.17 -6.39
C THR A 216 -19.93 -32.67 -6.38
N LEU A 217 -18.93 -31.83 -6.71
CA LEU A 217 -19.07 -30.36 -6.74
C LEU A 217 -19.54 -29.80 -8.10
N TYR A 218 -19.63 -30.64 -9.14
CA TYR A 218 -20.03 -30.27 -10.50
C TYR A 218 -21.24 -31.07 -11.02
N LYS A 219 -22.10 -31.56 -10.13
CA LYS A 219 -23.42 -32.12 -10.47
C LYS A 219 -24.53 -31.28 -9.89
#